data_AF-A0A3D4HRE2-F1
#
_entry.id   AF-A0A3D4HRE2-F1
#
_cell.length_a   1.000
_cell.length_b   1.000
_cell.length_c   1.000
_cell.angle_alpha   90.00
_cell.angle_beta   90.00
_cell.angle_gamma   90.00
#
_symmetry.space_group_name_H-M   'P 1'
#
loop_
_entity.id
_entity.type
_entity.pdbx_description
1 polymer ?
#
loop_
_entity_poly.entity_id
_entity_poly.type
_entity_poly.pdbx_seq_one_letter_code
_entity_poly.pdbx_strand_id
1 'polypeptide(L)' 'MCCLKNEEEAYEDLNSRLPNVGDYVTTSDSLKGEVQSVSVLKQLVKVIVTLENDEKEVREYRVDELKFNKKKKKDKDK' A
#
# COMPACT_ATOMS: atom_id res chain seq x y z
N MET A 1 28.15 -21.58 -12.65
CA MET A 1 27.72 -20.78 -11.47
C MET A 1 26.90 -19.62 -12.01
N CYS A 2 25.58 -19.74 -12.14
CA CYS A 2 24.53 -19.70 -11.09
C CYS A 2 24.59 -18.45 -10.21
N CYS A 3 23.61 -17.57 -10.44
CA CYS A 3 22.71 -17.07 -9.40
C CYS A 3 23.09 -15.79 -8.63
N LEU A 4 23.15 -14.63 -9.31
CA LEU A 4 23.10 -13.31 -8.66
C LEU A 4 22.36 -12.25 -9.53
N LYS A 5 21.19 -12.61 -10.08
CA LYS A 5 20.29 -11.61 -10.71
C LYS A 5 18.84 -11.72 -10.23
N ASN A 6 18.54 -12.70 -9.37
CA ASN A 6 17.16 -13.07 -9.07
C ASN A 6 16.67 -12.58 -7.69
N GLU A 7 17.46 -11.74 -7.01
CA GLU A 7 17.13 -11.26 -5.67
C GLU A 7 16.69 -9.79 -5.67
N GLU A 8 17.08 -8.94 -6.62
CA GLU A 8 16.64 -7.54 -6.68
C GLU A 8 15.23 -7.36 -7.26
N GLU A 9 14.85 -8.15 -8.29
CA GLU A 9 13.53 -8.03 -8.94
C GLU A 9 12.37 -8.29 -7.98
N ALA A 10 12.51 -9.25 -7.05
CA ALA A 10 11.45 -9.58 -6.12
C ALA A 10 11.11 -8.43 -5.16
N TYR A 11 12.09 -7.61 -4.78
CA TYR A 11 11.87 -6.48 -3.88
C TYR A 11 11.25 -5.28 -4.61
N GLU A 12 11.61 -5.02 -5.87
CA GLU A 12 11.00 -3.95 -6.66
C GLU A 12 9.51 -4.22 -6.97
N ASP A 13 9.17 -5.47 -7.25
CA ASP A 13 7.78 -5.91 -7.45
C ASP A 13 6.93 -5.76 -6.18
N LEU A 14 7.50 -6.11 -5.02
CA LEU A 14 6.84 -5.99 -3.73
C LEU A 14 6.64 -4.52 -3.35
N ASN A 15 7.64 -3.67 -3.56
CA ASN A 15 7.53 -2.25 -3.21
C ASN A 15 6.57 -1.50 -4.14
N SER A 16 6.49 -1.90 -5.42
CA SER A 16 5.47 -1.39 -6.33
C SER A 16 4.04 -1.79 -5.93
N ARG A 17 3.87 -2.77 -5.03
CA ARG A 17 2.59 -3.27 -4.52
C ARG A 17 2.21 -2.72 -3.15
N LEU A 18 2.97 -1.78 -2.60
CA LEU A 18 2.62 -1.12 -1.35
C LEU A 18 2.09 0.30 -1.61
N PRO A 19 1.04 0.74 -0.89
CA PRO A 19 0.65 2.14 -0.89
C PRO A 19 1.68 2.98 -0.12
N ASN A 20 1.75 4.29 -0.36
CA ASN A 20 2.60 5.18 0.42
C ASN A 20 1.83 5.72 1.63
N VAL A 21 2.57 6.18 2.64
CA VAL A 21 1.98 6.95 3.75
C VAL A 21 1.33 8.23 3.19
N GLY A 22 0.09 8.50 3.58
CA GLY A 22 -0.73 9.59 3.05
C GLY A 22 -1.50 9.25 1.77
N ASP A 23 -1.32 8.06 1.17
CA ASP A 23 -2.19 7.63 0.07
C ASP A 23 -3.59 7.28 0.59
N TYR A 24 -4.60 7.60 -0.22
CA TYR A 24 -5.98 7.19 0.01
C TYR A 24 -6.19 5.78 -0.52
N VAL A 25 -6.60 4.88 0.37
CA VAL A 25 -6.85 3.47 0.07
C VAL A 25 -8.28 3.10 0.41
N THR A 26 -8.82 2.13 -0.30
CA THR A 26 -10.14 1.54 0.00
C THR A 26 -9.92 0.18 0.62
N THR A 27 -10.48 -0.04 1.81
CA THR A 27 -10.39 -1.31 2.53
C THR A 27 -11.34 -2.34 1.90
N SER A 28 -11.18 -3.62 2.26
CA SER A 28 -12.07 -4.70 1.80
C SER A 28 -13.54 -4.47 2.17
N ASP A 29 -13.78 -3.74 3.25
CA ASP A 29 -15.09 -3.34 3.75
C ASP A 29 -15.72 -2.15 2.98
N SER A 30 -15.10 -1.70 1.89
CA SER A 30 -15.48 -0.51 1.12
C SER A 30 -15.37 0.82 1.88
N LEU A 31 -14.66 0.83 3.01
CA LEU A 31 -14.34 2.05 3.74
C LEU A 31 -13.13 2.74 3.10
N LYS A 32 -13.17 4.07 3.03
CA LYS A 32 -12.06 4.88 2.53
C LYS A 32 -11.28 5.42 3.70
N GLY A 33 -9.96 5.31 3.62
CA GLY A 33 -9.08 5.85 4.65
C GLY A 33 -7.75 6.28 4.09
N GLU A 34 -6.99 6.95 4.94
CA GLU A 34 -5.65 7.44 4.64
C GLU A 34 -4.61 6.56 5.31
N VAL A 35 -3.56 6.18 4.59
CA VAL A 35 -2.49 5.36 5.15
C VAL A 35 -1.67 6.16 6.17
N GLN A 36 -1.67 5.71 7.42
CA GLN A 36 -0.85 6.28 8.50
C GLN A 36 0.58 5.73 8.48
N SER A 37 0.72 4.42 8.29
CA SER A 37 2.03 3.77 8.25
C SER A 37 1.97 2.42 7.55
N VAL A 38 3.09 2.01 6.98
CA VAL A 38 3.22 0.77 6.21
C VAL A 38 4.35 -0.06 6.82
N SER A 39 4.07 -1.31 7.14
CA SER A 39 5.04 -2.29 7.61
C SER A 39 5.39 -3.25 6.48
N VAL A 40 6.45 -2.95 5.74
CA VAL A 40 6.94 -3.78 4.60
C VAL A 40 7.21 -5.22 5.05
N LEU A 41 7.90 -5.40 6.18
CA LEU A 41 8.26 -6.73 6.70
C LEU A 41 7.04 -7.59 7.07
N LYS A 42 5.97 -6.96 7.57
CA LYS A 42 4.74 -7.65 8.00
C LYS A 42 3.66 -7.66 6.92
N GLN A 43 3.86 -6.95 5.81
CA GLN A 43 2.83 -6.71 4.79
C GLN A 43 1.52 -6.18 5.40
N LEU A 44 1.64 -5.33 6.42
CA LEU A 44 0.54 -4.70 7.15
C LEU A 44 0.56 -3.19 6.93
N VAL A 45 -0.63 -2.60 6.82
CA VAL A 45 -0.81 -1.17 6.60
C VAL A 45 -1.80 -0.64 7.63
N LYS A 46 -1.40 0.40 8.35
CA LYS A 46 -2.27 1.15 9.26
C LYS A 46 -3.01 2.20 8.45
N VAL A 47 -4.32 2.14 8.45
CA VAL A 47 -5.21 3.06 7.74
C VAL A 47 -6.08 3.78 8.75
N ILE A 48 -6.14 5.11 8.65
CA ILE A 48 -7.07 5.95 9.40
C ILE A 48 -8.34 6.03 8.58
N VAL A 49 -9.39 5.36 9.05
CA VAL A 49 -10.73 5.46 8.48
C VAL A 49 -11.51 6.52 9.25
N THR A 50 -12.16 7.41 8.49
CA THR A 50 -13.09 8.40 9.05
C THR A 50 -14.49 7.82 8.98
N LEU A 51 -15.14 7.66 10.13
CA LEU A 51 -16.52 7.20 10.24
C LEU A 51 -17.49 8.37 10.02
N GLU A 52 -18.77 8.06 9.82
CA GLU A 52 -19.83 9.07 9.59
C GLU A 52 -20.03 10.03 10.78
N ASN A 53 -19.55 9.67 11.98
CA ASN A 53 -19.62 10.50 13.19
C ASN A 53 -18.40 11.43 13.36
N ASP A 54 -17.62 11.69 12.31
CA ASP A 54 -16.34 12.42 12.35
C ASP A 54 -15.24 11.76 13.22
N GLU A 55 -15.49 10.55 13.72
CA GLU A 55 -14.51 9.76 14.47
C GLU A 55 -13.47 9.15 13.53
N LYS A 56 -12.20 9.29 13.93
CA LYS A 56 -11.05 8.69 13.24
C LYS A 56 -10.61 7.45 13.97
N GLU A 57 -10.70 6.30 13.30
CA GLU A 57 -10.27 5.03 13.84
C GLU A 57 -9.06 4.51 13.06
N VAL A 58 -8.03 4.02 13.78
CA VAL A 58 -6.87 3.38 13.16
C VAL A 58 -7.12 1.89 13.05
N ARG A 59 -7.17 1.38 11.82
CA ARG A 59 -7.33 -0.04 11.54
C ARG A 59 -6.12 -0.58 10.80
N GLU A 60 -5.74 -1.81 11.13
CA GLU A 60 -4.66 -2.55 10.46
C GLU A 60 -5.26 -3.50 9.43
N TYR A 61 -4.80 -3.37 8.18
CA TYR A 61 -5.20 -4.23 7.07
C TYR A 61 -3.97 -4.86 6.43
N ARG A 62 -4.14 -6.04 5.84
CA ARG A 62 -3.11 -6.56 4.94
C ARG A 62 -3.12 -5.77 3.64
N VAL A 63 -1.94 -5.67 3.04
CA VAL A 63 -1.75 -5.02 1.72
C VAL A 63 -2.67 -5.64 0.67
N ASP A 64 -2.88 -6.95 0.72
CA ASP A 64 -3.73 -7.70 -0.22
C ASP A 64 -5.23 -7.36 -0.08
N GLU A 65 -5.64 -6.87 1.10
CA GLU A 65 -7.03 -6.46 1.38
C GLU A 65 -7.30 -5.00 1.00
N LEU A 66 -6.24 -4.23 0.68
CA LEU A 66 -6.35 -2.83 0.30
C LEU A 66 -6.40 -2.68 -1.21
N LYS A 67 -7.40 -1.93 -1.67
CA LYS A 67 -7.50 -1.48 -3.06
C LYS A 67 -7.04 -0.04 -3.17
N PHE A 68 -6.00 0.17 -3.98
CA PHE A 68 -5.47 1.49 -4.26
C PHE A 68 -5.01 1.59 -5.70
N ASN A 69 -5.25 2.75 -6.31
CA ASN A 69 -4.79 3.01 -7.67
C ASN A 69 -3.32 3.36 -7.63
N LYS A 70 -2.47 2.39 -8.00
CA LYS A 70 -1.07 2.67 -8.29
C LYS A 70 -1.03 3.73 -9.39
N LYS A 71 -0.55 4.92 -9.06
CA LYS A 71 -0.14 5.89 -10.08
C LYS A 71 1.00 5.25 -10.85
N LYS A 72 0.71 4.55 -11.94
CA LYS A 72 1.74 4.13 -12.91
C LYS A 72 2.50 5.41 -13.24
N LYS A 73 3.77 5.47 -12.84
CA LYS A 73 4.71 6.49 -13.31
C LYS A 73 4.62 6.42 -14.83
N LYS A 74 3.92 7.37 -15.44
CA LYS A 74 4.04 7.60 -16.88
C LYS A 74 5.47 8.09 -17.03
N ASP A 75 6.34 7.17 -17.41
CA ASP A 75 7.62 7.50 -17.98
C ASP A 75 7.33 8.46 -19.15
N LYS A 76 7.58 9.75 -18.91
CA LYS A 76 7.61 10.74 -19.98
C LYS A 76 8.99 10.56 -20.61
N ASP A 77 9.08 9.57 -21.48
CA ASP A 77 10.10 9.52 -22.52
C ASP A 77 9.98 10.82 -23.33
N LYS A 78 11.03 11.64 -23.30
CA LYS A 78 11.16 12.84 -24.13
C LYS A 78 12.60 12.99 -24.58
#